data_AF-A0A6B0GNU3-F1
#
_entry.id   AF-A0A6B0GNU3-F1
#
_cell.length_a   1.000
_cell.length_b   1.000
_cell.length_c   1.000
_cell.angle_alpha   90.00
_cell.angle_beta   90.00
_cell.angle_gamma   90.00
#
_symmetry.space_group_name_H-M   'P 1'
#
loop_
_entity.id
_entity.type
_entity.pdbx_description
1 polymer ?
#
loop_
_entity_poly.entity_id
_entity_poly.type
_entity_poly.pdbx_seq_one_letter_code
_entity_poly.pdbx_strand_id
1 'polypeptide(L)'
;MTLPEPSDVIAPRDDLPYDTADFLGEMFVGAYPSGVVLEYHGLQLYSQHYEDGPRVWDIHAENDALIETVNLSAFQTVTEFQEFLDKIVAYGPTNRDEWVSR
;
A
#
# COMPACT_ATOMS: atom_id res chain seq x y z
N MET A 1 -1.80 12.75 14.40
CA MET A 1 -0.58 13.18 13.69
C MET A 1 -0.99 13.46 12.26
N THR A 2 -0.64 14.61 11.70
CA THR A 2 -0.88 14.89 10.27
C THR A 2 0.11 14.09 9.45
N LEU A 3 -0.37 13.42 8.40
CA LEU A 3 0.49 12.72 7.46
C LEU A 3 1.54 13.69 6.88
N PRO A 4 2.79 13.24 6.69
CA PRO A 4 3.75 14.03 5.92
C PRO A 4 3.20 14.20 4.50
N GLU A 5 3.40 15.39 3.91
CA GLU A 5 3.05 15.61 2.52
C GLU A 5 3.80 14.61 1.63
N PRO A 6 3.11 13.95 0.68
CA PRO A 6 3.75 12.98 -0.19
C PRO A 6 4.81 13.67 -1.06
N SER A 7 5.98 13.06 -1.17
CA SER A 7 7.04 13.55 -2.06
C SER A 7 6.69 13.30 -3.52
N ASP A 8 5.94 12.23 -3.79
CA ASP A 8 5.44 11.85 -5.11
C ASP A 8 4.16 11.02 -4.99
N VAL A 9 3.26 11.13 -5.97
CA VAL A 9 2.00 10.38 -6.01
C VAL A 9 1.92 9.63 -7.33
N ILE A 10 1.93 8.30 -7.23
CA ILE A 10 1.78 7.38 -8.35
C ILE A 10 0.32 6.90 -8.33
N ALA A 11 -0.37 7.05 -9.45
CA ALA A 11 -1.69 6.48 -9.65
C ALA A 11 -1.63 5.54 -10.86
N PRO A 12 -1.97 4.25 -10.72
CA PRO A 12 -2.23 3.38 -11.85
C PRO A 12 -3.37 4.02 -12.65
N ARG A 13 -3.14 4.27 -13.95
CA ARG A 13 -4.17 4.78 -14.85
C ARG A 13 -4.33 3.82 -16.01
N ASP A 14 -5.57 3.60 -16.42
CA ASP A 14 -5.92 2.72 -17.54
C ASP A 14 -5.29 3.15 -18.89
N ASP A 15 -4.76 4.38 -18.97
CA ASP A 15 -4.15 4.98 -20.17
C ASP A 15 -2.61 4.93 -20.19
N LEU A 16 -1.96 4.37 -19.16
CA LEU A 16 -0.51 4.20 -19.10
C LEU A 16 -0.09 2.76 -19.43
N PRO A 17 1.10 2.56 -20.02
CA PRO A 17 1.60 1.22 -20.37
C PRO A 17 2.04 0.38 -19.17
N TYR A 18 1.83 0.85 -17.94
CA TYR A 18 2.24 0.19 -16.70
C TYR A 18 1.02 -0.41 -16.01
N ASP A 19 1.04 -1.73 -15.82
CA ASP A 19 0.01 -2.44 -15.06
C ASP A 19 0.25 -2.20 -13.55
N THR A 20 -0.82 -2.30 -12.76
CA THR A 20 -0.72 -2.24 -11.30
C THR A 20 0.26 -3.28 -10.75
N ALA A 21 0.32 -4.46 -11.37
CA ALA A 21 1.29 -5.48 -11.00
C ALA A 21 2.76 -5.02 -11.15
N ASP A 22 3.07 -4.17 -12.14
CA ASP A 22 4.40 -3.62 -12.34
C ASP A 22 4.76 -2.65 -11.19
N PHE A 23 3.83 -1.76 -10.83
CA PHE A 23 4.01 -0.84 -9.70
C PHE A 23 4.19 -1.58 -8.36
N LEU A 24 3.36 -2.59 -8.10
CA LEU A 24 3.48 -3.41 -6.89
C LEU A 24 4.79 -4.24 -6.89
N GLY A 25 5.28 -4.63 -8.07
CA GLY A 25 6.59 -5.27 -8.24
C GLY A 25 7.74 -4.34 -7.87
N GLU A 26 7.71 -3.10 -8.37
CA GLU A 26 8.66 -2.04 -8.02
C GLU A 26 8.64 -1.71 -6.52
N MET A 27 7.45 -1.73 -5.90
CA MET A 27 7.31 -1.60 -4.44
C MET A 27 8.02 -2.73 -3.69
N PHE A 28 7.86 -3.97 -4.14
CA PHE A 28 8.43 -5.15 -3.49
C PHE A 28 9.96 -5.14 -3.50
N VAL A 29 10.57 -4.66 -4.58
CA VAL A 29 12.02 -4.50 -4.69
C VAL A 29 12.51 -3.20 -4.01
N GLY A 30 11.59 -2.37 -3.54
CA GLY A 30 11.83 -1.07 -2.90
C GLY A 30 12.49 -0.08 -3.83
N ALA A 31 11.95 0.06 -5.03
CA ALA A 31 12.32 1.10 -5.97
C ALA A 31 11.97 2.52 -5.47
N TYR A 32 11.01 2.62 -4.53
CA TYR A 32 10.50 3.90 -4.05
C TYR A 32 11.09 4.33 -2.70
N PRO A 33 11.58 5.58 -2.59
CA PRO A 33 12.02 6.15 -1.31
C PRO A 33 10.83 6.40 -0.37
N SER A 34 11.11 6.72 0.90
CA SER A 34 10.09 7.18 1.85
C SER A 34 9.35 8.39 1.32
N GLY A 35 8.03 8.43 1.56
CA GLY A 35 7.17 9.56 1.19
C GLY A 35 6.51 9.43 -0.18
N VAL A 36 6.81 8.38 -0.95
CA VAL A 36 6.03 8.05 -2.16
C VAL A 36 4.69 7.46 -1.76
N VAL A 37 3.63 7.92 -2.43
CA VAL A 37 2.26 7.40 -2.29
C VAL A 37 1.84 6.69 -3.56
N LEU A 38 1.31 5.48 -3.43
CA LEU A 38 0.63 4.78 -4.51
C LEU A 38 -0.88 4.77 -4.24
N GLU A 39 -1.67 5.30 -5.18
CA GLU A 39 -3.12 5.17 -5.14
C GLU A 39 -3.53 3.80 -5.70
N TYR A 40 -4.33 3.04 -4.95
CA TYR A 40 -4.79 1.72 -5.35
C TYR A 40 -6.26 1.53 -5.01
N HIS A 41 -7.14 1.65 -6.02
CA HIS A 41 -8.59 1.48 -5.88
C HIS A 41 -9.21 2.22 -4.67
N GLY A 42 -8.81 3.48 -4.43
CA GLY A 42 -9.28 4.30 -3.31
C GLY A 42 -8.49 4.11 -1.99
N LEU A 43 -7.45 3.28 -2.02
CA LEU A 43 -6.43 3.23 -0.97
C LEU A 43 -5.25 4.13 -1.35
N GLN A 44 -4.57 4.64 -0.34
CA GLN A 44 -3.29 5.34 -0.48
C GLN A 44 -2.23 4.55 0.29
N LEU A 45 -1.23 4.07 -0.42
CA LEU A 45 -0.14 3.28 0.13
C LEU A 45 1.06 4.20 0.29
N TYR A 46 1.46 4.50 1.52
CA TYR A 46 2.60 5.37 1.83
C TYR A 46 3.85 4.52 2.09
N SER A 47 4.90 4.75 1.29
CA SER A 47 6.20 4.15 1.53
C SER A 47 6.84 4.76 2.78
N GLN A 48 7.17 3.91 3.76
CA GLN A 48 7.88 4.30 4.97
C GLN A 48 9.14 3.45 5.11
N HIS A 49 10.30 4.11 5.00
CA HIS A 49 11.60 3.53 5.29
C HIS A 49 12.09 4.06 6.64
N TYR A 50 12.16 3.18 7.64
CA TYR A 50 12.89 3.46 8.87
C TYR A 50 14.37 3.16 8.66
N GLU A 51 15.29 4.03 9.11
CA GLU A 51 16.74 3.92 8.84
C GLU A 51 17.35 2.55 9.15
N ASP A 52 16.79 1.79 10.10
CA ASP A 52 17.20 0.42 10.48
C ASP A 52 16.01 -0.57 10.58
N GLY A 53 14.85 -0.22 10.02
CA GLY A 53 13.62 -1.00 10.17
C GLY A 53 13.21 -1.78 8.92
N PRO A 54 12.27 -2.72 9.05
CA PRO A 54 11.69 -3.37 7.88
C PRO A 54 11.02 -2.34 6.98
N ARG A 55 11.01 -2.61 5.67
CA ARG A 55 10.22 -1.83 4.71
C ARG A 55 8.75 -2.02 5.02
N VAL A 56 8.11 -0.96 5.50
CA VAL A 56 6.69 -0.96 5.81
C VAL A 56 5.96 0.02 4.92
N TRP A 57 4.68 -0.25 4.72
CA TRP A 57 3.78 0.64 4.01
C TRP A 57 2.58 0.94 4.88
N ASP A 58 2.29 2.23 5.03
CA ASP A 58 1.07 2.67 5.70
C ASP A 58 -0.05 2.71 4.66
N ILE A 59 -1.09 1.92 4.90
CA ILE A 59 -2.27 1.86 4.04
C ILE A 59 -3.31 2.80 4.63
N HIS A 60 -3.68 3.80 3.85
CA HIS A 60 -4.69 4.79 4.17
C HIS A 60 -5.92 4.61 3.29
N ALA A 61 -7.09 4.94 3.82
CA ALA A 61 -8.29 5.15 3.02
C ALA A 61 -8.23 6.51 2.33
N GLU A 62 -9.10 6.73 1.33
CA GLU A 62 -9.24 8.01 0.60
C GLU A 62 -9.45 9.24 1.51
N ASN A 63 -9.97 9.05 2.72
CA ASN A 63 -10.15 10.12 3.71
C ASN A 63 -8.93 10.32 4.64
N ASP A 64 -7.75 9.87 4.20
CA ASP A 64 -6.47 9.87 4.93
C ASP A 64 -6.46 9.04 6.23
N ALA A 65 -7.51 8.27 6.52
CA ALA A 65 -7.56 7.45 7.72
C ALA A 65 -6.60 6.25 7.58
N LEU A 66 -5.65 6.13 8.50
CA LEU A 66 -4.76 4.96 8.58
C LEU A 66 -5.61 3.71 8.80
N ILE A 67 -5.53 2.77 7.86
CA ILE A 67 -6.12 1.44 7.96
C ILE A 67 -5.14 0.52 8.68
N GLU A 68 -3.92 0.37 8.16
CA GLU A 68 -2.90 -0.51 8.75
C GLU A 68 -1.50 -0.19 8.24
N THR A 69 -0.48 -0.44 9.07
CA THR A 69 0.93 -0.47 8.67
C THR A 69 1.36 -1.90 8.39
N VAL A 70 1.84 -2.15 7.18
CA VAL A 70 2.11 -3.50 6.67
C VAL A 70 3.59 -3.67 6.35
N ASN A 71 4.20 -4.72 6.90
CA ASN A 71 5.57 -5.08 6.59
C ASN A 71 5.62 -5.88 5.29
N LEU A 72 6.25 -5.32 4.24
CA LEU A 72 6.35 -6.00 2.94
C LEU A 72 7.13 -7.31 3.01
N SER A 73 8.06 -7.46 3.95
CA SER A 73 8.80 -8.72 4.13
C SER A 73 7.94 -9.87 4.67
N ALA A 74 6.69 -9.60 5.10
CA ALA A 74 5.74 -10.63 5.48
C ALA A 74 5.12 -11.36 4.26
N PHE A 75 5.21 -10.77 3.07
CA PHE A 75 4.64 -11.32 1.84
C PHE A 75 5.75 -11.98 1.01
N GLN A 76 5.46 -13.15 0.46
CA GLN A 76 6.42 -13.88 -0.39
C GLN A 76 6.38 -13.41 -1.83
N THR A 77 5.24 -12.90 -2.28
CA THR A 77 5.03 -12.49 -3.67
C THR A 77 4.21 -11.22 -3.77
N VAL A 78 4.39 -10.50 -4.88
CA VAL A 78 3.59 -9.34 -5.26
C VAL A 78 2.10 -9.68 -5.34
N THR A 79 1.77 -10.85 -5.88
CA THR A 79 0.39 -11.33 -6.00
C THR A 79 -0.27 -11.51 -4.63
N GLU A 80 0.45 -12.06 -3.64
CA GLU A 80 -0.08 -12.22 -2.28
C GLU A 80 -0.40 -10.86 -1.64
N PHE A 81 0.47 -9.87 -1.85
CA PHE A 81 0.24 -8.51 -1.38
C PHE A 81 -0.92 -7.84 -2.12
N GLN A 82 -1.02 -8.02 -3.44
CA GLN A 82 -2.14 -7.54 -4.23
C GLN A 82 -3.48 -8.13 -3.75
N GLU A 83 -3.56 -9.44 -3.55
CA GLU A 83 -4.76 -10.11 -3.02
C GLU A 83 -5.15 -9.59 -1.64
N PHE A 84 -4.16 -9.22 -0.82
CA PHE A 84 -4.39 -8.59 0.48
C PHE A 84 -4.99 -7.18 0.32
N LEU A 85 -4.46 -6.37 -0.59
CA LEU A 85 -5.02 -5.05 -0.90
C LEU A 85 -6.44 -5.14 -1.47
N ASP A 86 -6.66 -6.06 -2.42
CA ASP A 86 -7.98 -6.32 -3.00
C ASP A 86 -9.01 -6.71 -1.94
N LYS A 87 -8.61 -7.47 -0.91
CA LYS A 87 -9.48 -7.78 0.24
C LYS A 87 -9.83 -6.54 1.03
N ILE A 88 -8.87 -5.63 1.28
CA ILE A 88 -9.14 -4.38 1.98
C ILE A 88 -10.15 -3.54 1.19
N VAL A 89 -9.98 -3.45 -0.14
CA VAL A 89 -10.90 -2.73 -1.04
C VAL A 89 -12.29 -3.38 -1.04
N ALA A 90 -12.37 -4.71 -1.16
CA ALA A 90 -13.64 -5.42 -1.30
C ALA A 90 -14.49 -5.42 -0.03
N TYR A 91 -13.87 -5.51 1.15
CA TYR A 91 -14.58 -5.61 2.43
C TYR A 91 -14.60 -4.31 3.23
N GLY A 92 -13.70 -3.36 2.94
CA GLY A 92 -13.55 -2.10 3.66
C GLY A 92 -12.99 -2.27 5.08
N PRO A 93 -12.51 -1.18 5.71
CA PRO A 93 -11.87 -1.21 7.02
C PRO A 93 -12.81 -1.69 8.14
N THR A 94 -14.13 -1.47 8.01
CA THR A 94 -15.13 -1.85 9.03
C THR A 94 -15.34 -3.36 9.15
N ASN A 95 -15.08 -4.13 8.10
CA ASN A 95 -15.25 -5.59 8.10
C ASN A 95 -13.93 -6.35 8.34
N ARG A 96 -12.82 -5.64 8.56
CA ARG A 96 -11.47 -6.22 8.71
C ARG A 96 -11.31 -7.04 10.00
N ASP A 97 -11.95 -6.62 11.09
CA ASP A 97 -11.89 -7.32 12.38
C ASP A 97 -12.40 -8.78 12.31
N GLU A 98 -13.33 -9.06 11.41
CA GLU A 98 -13.85 -10.42 11.16
C GLU A 98 -12.83 -11.33 10.45
N TRP A 99 -11.85 -10.75 9.74
CA TRP A 99 -10.85 -11.46 8.96
C TRP A 99 -9.57 -11.78 9.74
N VAL A 100 -9.07 -10.82 10.54
CA VAL A 100 -7.84 -11.00 11.33
C VAL A 100 -8.02 -12.06 12.42
N SER A 101 -9.27 -12.37 12.79
CA SER A 101 -9.63 -13.30 13.87
C SER A 101 -9.83 -14.76 13.42
N ARG A 102 -9.47 -15.14 12.19
CA ARG A 102 -9.81 -16.45 11.61
C ARG A 102 -8.64 -17.40 11.40
#